data_AF-A0A0P0D7D8-F1
#
_entry.id   AF-A0A0P0D7D8-F1
#
_cell.length_a   1.000
_cell.length_b   1.000
_cell.length_c   1.000
_cell.angle_alpha   90.00
_cell.angle_beta   90.00
_cell.angle_gamma   90.00
#
_symmetry.space_group_name_H-M   'P 1'
#
loop_
_entity.id
_entity.type
_entity.pdbx_description
1 polymer ?
#
loop_
_entity_poly.entity_id
_entity_poly.type
_entity_poly.pdbx_seq_one_letter_code
_entity_poly.pdbx_strand_id
1 'polypeptide(L)'
;MSKLYKSDKVRFIVGAILIIVIYSCYYIFFEENTQANLLPRKTQHVIKFLTTIVVYLIGTKHLGKLKDLWMSSIWHLIHISGLCIITLIGLYDWFIMETSLNVKVFVSSIQETLISPVLYLAMGLLNKSLKKST
;
A
#
# COMPACT_ATOMS: atom_id res chain seq x y z
N MET A 1 7.91 -20.80 24.19
CA MET A 1 7.51 -19.38 23.95
C MET A 1 8.48 -18.60 23.04
N SER A 2 9.78 -18.95 22.94
CA SER A 2 10.78 -18.19 22.16
C SER A 2 10.70 -18.33 20.62
N LYS A 3 10.33 -19.49 20.08
CA LYS A 3 10.22 -19.71 18.61
C LYS A 3 9.10 -18.89 17.95
N LEU A 4 7.96 -18.72 18.62
CA LEU A 4 6.81 -17.96 18.11
C LEU A 4 7.16 -16.47 17.95
N TYR A 5 7.79 -15.86 18.96
CA TYR A 5 8.15 -14.44 18.92
C TYR A 5 9.22 -14.12 17.86
N LYS A 6 10.17 -15.03 17.63
CA LYS A 6 11.18 -14.88 16.56
C LYS A 6 10.52 -14.96 15.18
N SER A 7 9.55 -15.87 15.00
CA SER A 7 8.79 -16.02 13.76
C SER A 7 7.98 -14.76 13.41
N ASP A 8 7.37 -14.13 14.40
CA ASP A 8 6.57 -12.91 14.23
C ASP A 8 7.42 -11.71 13.77
N LYS A 9 8.60 -11.52 14.40
CA LYS A 9 9.56 -10.49 13.98
C LYS A 9 10.07 -10.71 12.56
N VAL A 10 10.48 -11.94 12.25
CA VAL A 10 10.99 -12.29 10.90
C VAL A 10 9.91 -12.01 9.85
N ARG A 11 8.66 -12.41 10.10
CA ARG A 11 7.55 -12.15 9.19
C ARG A 11 7.30 -10.66 9.00
N PHE A 12 7.31 -9.87 10.08
CA PHE A 12 7.16 -8.42 9.96
C PHE A 12 8.23 -7.82 9.04
N ILE A 13 9.50 -8.19 9.26
CA ILE A 13 10.64 -7.73 8.46
C ILE A 13 10.50 -8.16 7.00
N VAL A 14 10.12 -9.42 6.74
CA VAL A 14 9.88 -9.92 5.37
C VAL A 14 8.79 -9.10 4.68
N GLY A 15 7.67 -8.83 5.36
CA GLY A 15 6.61 -7.99 4.81
C GLY A 15 7.10 -6.57 4.49
N ALA A 16 7.88 -5.96 5.38
CA ALA A 16 8.46 -4.63 5.14
C ALA A 16 9.40 -4.62 3.92
N ILE A 17 10.30 -5.60 3.82
CA ILE A 17 11.22 -5.72 2.67
C ILE A 17 10.43 -5.88 1.36
N LEU A 18 9.41 -6.74 1.35
CA LEU A 18 8.57 -6.93 0.16
C LEU A 18 7.88 -5.63 -0.27
N ILE A 19 7.31 -4.88 0.68
CA ILE A 19 6.66 -3.60 0.38
C ILE A 19 7.68 -2.59 -0.13
N ILE A 20 8.87 -2.49 0.48
CA ILE A 20 9.95 -1.60 0.02
C ILE A 20 10.36 -1.95 -1.41
N VAL A 21 10.59 -3.23 -1.70
CA VAL A 21 10.98 -3.67 -3.05
C VAL A 21 9.89 -3.31 -4.06
N ILE A 22 8.62 -3.58 -3.76
CA ILE A 22 7.51 -3.24 -4.66
C ILE A 22 7.39 -1.74 -4.86
N TYR A 23 7.48 -0.96 -3.79
CA TYR A 23 7.47 0.50 -3.85
C TYR A 23 8.59 1.03 -4.74
N SER A 24 9.82 0.57 -4.52
CA SER A 24 10.98 0.96 -5.35
C SER A 24 10.80 0.54 -6.81
N CYS A 25 10.36 -0.68 -7.08
CA CYS A 25 10.09 -1.14 -8.44
C CYS A 25 8.99 -0.30 -9.11
N TYR A 26 7.92 0.04 -8.39
CA TYR A 26 6.85 0.87 -8.91
C TYR A 26 7.38 2.24 -9.37
N TYR A 27 8.18 2.90 -8.53
CA TYR A 27 8.77 4.20 -8.89
C TYR A 27 9.75 4.10 -10.06
N ILE A 28 10.70 3.16 -10.00
CA ILE A 28 11.75 3.02 -11.01
C ILE A 28 11.18 2.66 -12.37
N PHE A 29 10.20 1.75 -12.44
CA PHE A 29 9.71 1.23 -13.72
C PHE A 29 8.50 1.99 -14.26
N PHE A 30 7.70 2.63 -13.40
CA PHE A 30 6.43 3.24 -13.80
C PHE A 30 6.34 4.73 -13.47
N GLU A 31 6.49 5.16 -12.22
CA GLU A 31 6.20 6.56 -11.85
C GLU A 31 7.25 7.55 -12.40
N GLU A 32 8.55 7.23 -12.31
CA GLU A 32 9.63 8.12 -12.76
C GLU A 32 10.12 7.80 -14.19
N ASN A 33 9.69 6.66 -14.75
CA ASN A 33 10.13 6.23 -16.06
C ASN A 33 9.39 6.99 -17.17
N THR A 34 10.10 7.84 -17.91
CA THR A 34 9.53 8.61 -19.02
C THR A 34 8.95 7.73 -20.14
N GLN A 35 9.46 6.51 -20.32
CA GLN A 35 8.90 5.56 -21.29
C GLN A 35 7.54 5.00 -20.83
N ALA A 36 7.28 4.96 -19.52
CA ALA A 36 5.99 4.52 -18.99
C ALA A 36 4.86 5.52 -19.32
N ASN A 37 5.19 6.80 -19.58
CA ASN A 37 4.22 7.79 -20.05
C ASN A 37 3.66 7.48 -21.45
N LEU A 38 4.35 6.63 -22.23
CA LEU A 38 3.87 6.14 -23.52
C LEU A 38 2.78 5.08 -23.37
N LEU A 39 2.61 4.50 -22.17
CA LEU A 39 1.56 3.52 -21.94
C LEU A 39 0.18 4.17 -22.04
N PRO A 40 -0.81 3.47 -22.62
CA PRO A 40 -2.18 3.94 -22.60
C PRO A 40 -2.63 4.24 -21.17
N ARG A 41 -3.32 5.36 -20.98
CA ARG A 41 -3.81 5.82 -19.67
C ARG A 41 -4.54 4.73 -18.88
N LYS A 42 -5.38 3.93 -19.53
CA LYS A 42 -6.10 2.81 -18.92
C LYS A 42 -5.13 1.81 -18.28
N THR A 43 -4.05 1.49 -18.97
CA THR A 43 -2.99 0.60 -18.48
C THR A 43 -2.29 1.20 -17.25
N GLN A 44 -2.02 2.51 -17.25
CA GLN A 44 -1.43 3.18 -16.09
C GLN A 44 -2.34 3.08 -14.85
N HIS A 45 -3.65 3.29 -15.00
CA HIS A 45 -4.61 3.10 -13.90
C HIS A 45 -4.63 1.66 -13.39
N VAL A 46 -4.60 0.67 -14.29
CA VAL A 46 -4.56 -0.75 -13.93
C VAL A 46 -3.28 -1.08 -13.15
N ILE A 47 -2.12 -0.60 -13.59
CA ILE A 47 -0.84 -0.81 -12.88
C ILE A 47 -0.89 -0.20 -11.48
N LYS A 48 -1.35 1.05 -11.35
CA LYS A 48 -1.55 1.72 -10.06
C LYS A 48 -2.42 0.87 -9.13
N PHE A 49 -3.57 0.45 -9.62
CA PHE A 49 -4.55 -0.34 -8.86
C PHE A 49 -3.99 -1.71 -8.43
N LEU A 50 -3.40 -2.46 -9.37
CA LEU A 50 -2.82 -3.78 -9.08
C LEU A 50 -1.67 -3.68 -8.08
N THR A 51 -0.81 -2.66 -8.19
CA THR A 51 0.29 -2.44 -7.25
C THR A 51 -0.24 -2.22 -5.83
N THR A 52 -1.28 -1.38 -5.69
CA THR A 52 -1.95 -1.15 -4.41
C THR A 52 -2.57 -2.43 -3.84
N ILE A 53 -3.22 -3.25 -4.67
CA ILE A 53 -3.76 -4.55 -4.23
C ILE A 53 -2.64 -5.47 -3.73
N VAL A 54 -1.52 -5.55 -4.45
CA VAL A 54 -0.40 -6.41 -4.05
C VAL A 54 0.16 -5.97 -2.71
N VAL A 55 0.40 -4.67 -2.49
CA VAL A 55 0.86 -4.15 -1.20
C VAL A 55 -0.16 -4.45 -0.10
N TYR A 56 -1.44 -4.19 -0.34
CA TYR A 56 -2.53 -4.52 0.59
C TYR A 56 -2.48 -5.99 1.03
N LEU A 57 -2.39 -6.93 0.07
CA LEU A 57 -2.34 -8.36 0.35
C LEU A 57 -1.08 -8.77 1.12
N ILE A 58 0.07 -8.18 0.81
CA ILE A 58 1.32 -8.43 1.53
C ILE A 58 1.17 -7.98 2.98
N GLY A 59 0.66 -6.76 3.22
CA GLY A 59 0.47 -6.28 4.57
C GLY A 59 -0.56 -7.10 5.34
N THR A 60 -1.70 -7.46 4.75
CA THR A 60 -2.69 -8.35 5.38
C THR A 60 -2.06 -9.70 5.74
N LYS A 61 -1.27 -10.29 4.83
CA LYS A 61 -0.58 -11.55 5.10
C LYS A 61 0.52 -11.41 6.15
N HIS A 62 1.24 -10.31 6.26
CA HIS A 62 2.38 -10.22 7.18
C HIS A 62 2.01 -9.59 8.54
N LEU A 63 0.98 -8.74 8.60
CA LEU A 63 0.41 -8.16 9.81
C LEU A 63 -0.63 -9.07 10.47
N GLY A 64 -1.51 -9.73 9.70
CA GLY A 64 -2.73 -10.38 10.20
C GLY A 64 -2.55 -11.62 11.10
N LYS A 65 -1.32 -12.02 11.43
CA LYS A 65 -1.08 -13.01 12.51
C LYS A 65 -0.23 -12.47 13.66
N LEU A 66 0.22 -11.22 13.60
CA LEU A 66 0.67 -10.51 14.79
C LEU A 66 -0.60 -10.30 15.64
N LYS A 67 -0.61 -10.79 16.87
CA LYS A 67 -1.79 -10.89 17.76
C LYS A 67 -2.54 -9.57 18.06
N ASP A 68 -2.15 -8.46 17.45
CA ASP A 68 -2.65 -7.11 17.74
C ASP A 68 -3.73 -6.71 16.72
N LEU A 69 -5.00 -6.97 17.07
CA LEU A 69 -6.18 -6.72 16.24
C LEU A 69 -6.22 -5.29 15.65
N TRP A 70 -5.75 -4.29 16.41
CA TRP A 70 -5.77 -2.89 16.00
C TRP A 70 -4.93 -2.62 14.75
N MET A 71 -3.77 -3.27 14.60
CA MET A 71 -2.90 -3.09 13.43
C MET A 71 -3.60 -3.59 12.16
N SER A 72 -4.27 -4.74 12.26
CA SER A 72 -5.05 -5.31 11.16
C SER A 72 -6.21 -4.39 10.79
N SER A 73 -6.95 -3.88 11.79
CA SER A 73 -8.07 -2.97 11.56
C SER A 73 -7.66 -1.68 10.86
N ILE A 74 -6.58 -1.03 11.31
CA ILE A 74 -6.06 0.19 10.66
C ILE A 74 -5.61 -0.11 9.23
N TRP A 75 -4.89 -1.23 9.03
CA TRP A 75 -4.43 -1.63 7.70
C TRP A 75 -5.60 -1.79 6.71
N HIS A 76 -6.63 -2.56 7.09
CA HIS A 76 -7.82 -2.76 6.26
C HIS A 76 -8.59 -1.47 6.03
N LEU A 77 -8.81 -0.67 7.08
CA LEU A 77 -9.56 0.58 6.98
C LEU A 77 -8.93 1.53 5.95
N ILE A 78 -7.62 1.77 6.06
CA ILE A 78 -6.90 2.67 5.16
C ILE A 78 -6.88 2.13 3.73
N HIS A 79 -6.58 0.83 3.55
CA HIS A 79 -6.46 0.26 2.21
C HIS A 79 -7.81 0.12 1.50
N ILE A 80 -8.85 -0.33 2.20
CA ILE A 80 -10.18 -0.50 1.59
C ILE A 80 -10.74 0.87 1.22
N SER A 81 -10.66 1.87 2.12
CA SER A 81 -11.13 3.22 1.80
C SER A 81 -10.36 3.84 0.63
N GLY A 82 -9.04 3.75 0.64
CA GLY A 82 -8.19 4.24 -0.44
C GLY A 82 -8.44 3.52 -1.77
N LEU A 83 -8.57 2.19 -1.78
CA LEU A 83 -8.91 1.42 -2.98
C LEU A 83 -10.29 1.80 -3.52
N CYS A 84 -11.28 2.01 -2.65
CA CYS A 84 -12.59 2.51 -3.07
C CYS A 84 -12.48 3.87 -3.77
N ILE A 85 -11.72 4.82 -3.21
CA ILE A 85 -11.53 6.15 -3.80
C ILE A 85 -10.85 6.04 -5.18
N ILE A 86 -9.74 5.32 -5.27
CA ILE A 86 -8.99 5.12 -6.53
C ILE A 86 -9.89 4.45 -7.59
N THR A 87 -10.67 3.45 -7.18
CA THR A 87 -11.58 2.71 -8.09
C THR A 87 -12.69 3.62 -8.60
N LEU A 88 -13.38 4.34 -7.72
CA LEU A 88 -14.48 5.22 -8.11
C LEU A 88 -14.00 6.32 -9.07
N ILE A 89 -12.86 6.95 -8.77
CA ILE A 89 -12.31 7.98 -9.65
C ILE A 89 -11.82 7.37 -10.96
N GLY A 90 -11.16 6.21 -10.93
CA GLY A 90 -10.75 5.50 -12.15
C GLY A 90 -11.91 5.07 -13.04
N LEU A 91 -13.02 4.61 -12.45
CA LEU A 91 -14.24 4.27 -13.18
C LEU A 91 -14.89 5.52 -13.80
N TYR A 92 -14.99 6.61 -13.04
CA TYR A 92 -15.48 7.88 -13.56
C TYR A 92 -14.64 8.36 -14.75
N ASP A 93 -13.31 8.30 -14.61
CA ASP A 93 -12.35 8.71 -15.63
C ASP A 93 -12.45 7.89 -16.92
N TRP A 94 -12.75 6.60 -16.78
CA TRP A 94 -12.84 5.67 -17.90
C TRP A 94 -14.18 5.79 -18.63
N PHE A 95 -15.30 5.83 -17.89
CA PHE A 95 -16.63 5.67 -18.47
C PHE A 95 -17.39 6.98 -18.69
N ILE A 96 -17.07 8.04 -17.94
CA ILE A 96 -17.87 9.27 -17.95
C ILE A 96 -17.09 10.39 -18.64
N MET A 97 -15.99 10.84 -18.03
CA MET A 97 -15.22 11.97 -18.53
C MET A 97 -13.82 11.98 -17.92
N GLU A 98 -12.86 12.50 -18.69
CA GLU A 98 -11.51 12.77 -18.20
C GLU A 98 -11.54 13.67 -16.96
N THR A 99 -10.89 13.20 -15.90
CA THR A 99 -10.68 13.93 -14.65
C THR A 99 -9.66 15.05 -14.81
N SER A 100 -9.81 16.11 -14.02
CA SER A 100 -8.87 17.24 -14.00
C SER A 100 -7.50 16.84 -13.44
N LEU A 101 -6.46 17.61 -13.76
CA LEU A 101 -5.11 17.38 -13.25
C LEU A 101 -5.07 17.31 -11.72
N ASN A 102 -5.83 18.16 -11.03
CA ASN A 102 -5.89 18.18 -9.57
C ASN A 102 -6.43 16.85 -9.00
N VAL A 103 -7.45 16.28 -9.64
CA VAL A 103 -8.00 14.97 -9.24
C VAL A 103 -6.99 13.85 -9.50
N LYS A 104 -6.25 13.90 -10.62
CA LYS A 104 -5.20 12.92 -10.91
C LYS A 104 -4.07 12.97 -9.89
N VAL A 105 -3.61 14.17 -9.52
CA VAL A 105 -2.58 14.36 -8.48
C VAL A 105 -3.08 13.83 -7.15
N PHE A 106 -4.31 14.17 -6.76
CA PHE A 106 -4.93 13.66 -5.53
C PHE A 106 -4.98 12.13 -5.48
N VAL A 107 -5.43 11.48 -6.56
CA VAL A 107 -5.45 10.01 -6.67
C VAL A 107 -4.04 9.42 -6.57
N SER A 108 -3.06 10.03 -7.25
CA SER A 108 -1.66 9.59 -7.15
C SER A 108 -1.14 9.70 -5.72
N SER A 109 -1.40 10.78 -5.00
CA SER A 109 -0.98 10.94 -3.60
C SER A 109 -1.63 9.92 -2.66
N ILE A 110 -2.92 9.58 -2.88
CA ILE A 110 -3.56 8.48 -2.15
C ILE A 110 -2.85 7.18 -2.47
N GLN A 111 -2.64 6.88 -3.75
CA GLN A 111 -2.01 5.64 -4.19
C GLN A 111 -0.61 5.48 -3.59
N GLU A 112 0.21 6.53 -3.65
CA GLU A 112 1.55 6.60 -3.06
C GLU A 112 1.49 6.31 -1.56
N THR A 113 0.56 6.94 -0.84
CA THR A 113 0.35 6.71 0.60
C THR A 113 0.04 5.24 0.90
N LEU A 114 -0.76 4.59 0.06
CA LEU A 114 -1.15 3.19 0.23
C LEU A 114 -0.02 2.20 -0.09
N ILE A 115 0.81 2.49 -1.10
CA ILE A 115 1.93 1.59 -1.46
C ILE A 115 3.19 1.86 -0.65
N SER A 116 3.26 3.01 0.03
CA SER A 116 4.42 3.41 0.83
C SER A 116 4.67 2.44 2.00
N PRO A 117 5.95 2.08 2.27
CA PRO A 117 6.30 1.25 3.42
C PRO A 117 6.07 1.97 4.77
N VAL A 118 5.84 3.30 4.75
CA VAL A 118 5.72 4.13 5.95
C VAL A 118 4.61 3.65 6.87
N LEU A 119 3.40 3.40 6.35
CA LEU A 119 2.27 2.96 7.18
C LEU A 119 2.58 1.62 7.88
N TYR A 120 3.15 0.68 7.12
CA TYR A 120 3.52 -0.65 7.63
C TYR A 120 4.58 -0.55 8.74
N LEU A 121 5.64 0.24 8.51
CA LEU A 121 6.70 0.45 9.48
C LEU A 121 6.21 1.21 10.73
N ALA A 122 5.41 2.26 10.54
CA ALA A 122 4.85 3.07 11.61
C ALA A 122 4.03 2.22 12.59
N MET A 123 3.17 1.33 12.09
CA MET A 123 2.42 0.42 12.94
C MET A 123 3.34 -0.52 13.74
N GLY A 124 4.40 -1.04 13.12
CA GLY A 124 5.37 -1.90 13.82
C GLY A 124 6.14 -1.17 14.92
N LEU A 125 6.56 0.06 14.67
CA LEU A 125 7.22 0.92 15.65
C LEU A 125 6.28 1.30 16.79
N LEU A 126 5.04 1.67 16.48
CA LEU A 126 4.02 2.03 17.47
C LEU A 126 3.68 0.83 18.36
N ASN A 127 3.52 -0.37 17.79
CA ASN A 127 3.30 -1.60 18.56
C ASN A 127 4.46 -1.89 19.53
N LYS A 128 5.70 -1.68 19.10
CA LYS A 128 6.88 -1.83 19.96
C LYS A 128 6.87 -0.80 21.11
N SER A 129 6.44 0.43 20.83
CA SER A 129 6.34 1.49 21.83
C SER A 129 5.28 1.16 22.90
N LEU A 130 4.07 0.79 22.48
CA LEU A 130 2.96 0.44 23.37
C LEU A 130 3.26 -0.79 24.26
N LYS A 131 4.00 -1.78 23.73
CA LYS A 131 4.42 -2.95 24.51
C LYS A 131 5.59 -2.70 25.46
N LYS A 132 6.28 -1.56 25.35
CA LYS A 132 7.33 -1.16 26.29
C LYS A 132 6.77 -0.37 27.48
N SER A 133 5.60 0.27 27.30
CA SER A 133 4.91 1.03 28.35
C SER A 133 3.98 0.18 29.22
N THR A 134 3.83 -1.12 28.91
CA THR A 134 3.01 -2.08 29.65
C THR A 134 3.92 -3.16 30.22
#